data_AF-A0A3P6TKS1-F1
#
_entry.id   AF-A0A3P6TKS1-F1
#
_cell.length_a   1.000
_cell.length_b   1.000
_cell.length_c   1.000
_cell.angle_alpha   90.00
_cell.angle_beta   90.00
_cell.angle_gamma   90.00
#
_symmetry.space_group_name_H-M   'P 1'
#
loop_
_entity.id
_entity.type
_entity.pdbx_description
1 polymer ?
#
loop_
_entity_poly.entity_id
_entity_poly.type
_entity_poly.pdbx_seq_one_letter_code
_entity_poly.pdbx_strand_id
1 'polypeptide(L)'
;MISYMAELSLLMSHMSCGKSIKEHPAVFRASKHRTILERLRPIEQKMKSQIDKLSQTALNNGAKQTLRARPEQMEFDDDEAESDEEEEGGNQPKKKEKKYVPPKMVAVRYEEEENEKETKAMERAKRRALQSSLVQELRQQYSDAPEEFRVSSDYNY
;
A
#
# COMPACT_ATOMS: atom_id res chain seq x y z
N MET A 1 -21.61 -11.56 -17.56
CA MET A 1 -22.80 -10.77 -17.16
C MET A 1 -24.05 -11.18 -17.95
N ILE A 2 -23.98 -11.28 -19.28
CA ILE A 2 -25.13 -11.62 -20.15
C ILE A 2 -25.82 -12.93 -19.76
N SER A 3 -25.06 -14.00 -19.51
CA SER A 3 -25.62 -15.30 -19.09
C SER A 3 -26.40 -15.22 -17.77
N TYR A 4 -25.94 -14.42 -16.81
CA TYR A 4 -26.67 -14.19 -15.55
C TYR A 4 -28.01 -13.47 -15.79
N MET A 5 -28.00 -12.45 -16.66
CA MET A 5 -29.22 -11.71 -17.02
C MET A 5 -30.21 -12.59 -17.80
N ALA A 6 -29.71 -13.50 -18.64
CA ALA A 6 -30.54 -14.46 -19.37
C ALA A 6 -31.23 -15.47 -18.43
N GLU A 7 -30.54 -15.99 -17.42
CA GLU A 7 -31.17 -16.87 -16.42
C GLU A 7 -32.18 -16.13 -15.55
N LEU A 8 -31.90 -14.86 -15.21
CA LEU A 8 -32.84 -14.01 -14.49
C LEU A 8 -34.09 -13.68 -15.32
N SER A 9 -33.95 -13.35 -16.60
CA SER A 9 -35.10 -13.08 -17.47
C SER A 9 -35.97 -14.32 -17.67
N LEU A 10 -35.35 -15.49 -17.77
CA LEU A 10 -36.05 -16.78 -17.79
C LEU A 10 -36.86 -16.99 -16.49
N LEU A 11 -36.23 -16.82 -15.33
CA LEU A 11 -36.91 -16.95 -14.03
C LEU A 11 -38.05 -15.94 -13.89
N MET A 12 -37.84 -14.69 -14.28
CA MET A 12 -38.87 -13.66 -14.27
C MET A 12 -40.06 -14.03 -15.15
N SER A 13 -39.83 -14.55 -16.36
CA SER A 13 -40.91 -15.04 -17.23
C SER A 13 -41.72 -16.17 -16.58
N HIS A 14 -41.06 -17.12 -15.92
CA HIS A 14 -41.74 -18.19 -15.18
C HIS A 14 -42.58 -17.65 -14.01
N MET A 15 -42.07 -16.66 -13.28
CA MET A 15 -42.80 -15.99 -12.20
C MET A 15 -43.99 -15.19 -12.71
N SER A 16 -43.86 -14.51 -13.85
CA SER A 16 -44.98 -13.78 -14.49
C SER A 16 -46.12 -14.70 -14.92
N CYS A 17 -45.82 -15.96 -15.23
CA CYS A 17 -46.84 -16.98 -15.51
C CYS A 17 -47.40 -17.67 -14.25
N GLY A 18 -47.03 -17.21 -13.04
CA GLY A 18 -47.49 -17.79 -11.76
C GLY A 18 -46.91 -19.17 -11.45
N LYS A 19 -45.84 -19.59 -12.13
CA LYS A 19 -45.21 -20.91 -11.91
C LYS A 19 -44.18 -20.82 -10.78
N SER A 20 -44.09 -21.88 -9.99
CA SER A 20 -43.07 -21.99 -8.94
C SER A 20 -41.67 -22.11 -9.53
N ILE A 21 -40.71 -21.41 -8.93
CA ILE A 21 -39.30 -21.40 -9.34
C ILE A 21 -38.40 -22.32 -8.50
N LYS A 22 -38.91 -22.94 -7.41
CA LYS A 22 -38.08 -23.64 -6.41
C LYS A 22 -37.20 -24.75 -7.00
N GLU A 23 -37.74 -25.55 -7.90
CA GLU A 23 -37.02 -26.67 -8.54
C GLU A 23 -36.48 -26.33 -9.94
N HIS A 24 -36.56 -25.05 -10.34
CA HIS A 24 -36.17 -24.69 -11.69
C HIS A 24 -34.63 -24.61 -11.80
N PRO A 25 -33.98 -25.32 -12.75
CA PRO A 25 -32.52 -25.38 -12.83
C PRO A 25 -31.86 -24.02 -13.10
N ALA A 26 -32.61 -23.05 -13.61
CA ALA A 26 -32.13 -21.67 -13.77
C ALA A 26 -31.77 -21.00 -12.43
N VAL A 27 -32.37 -21.40 -11.30
CA VAL A 27 -32.02 -20.85 -9.98
C VAL A 27 -30.57 -21.21 -9.62
N PHE A 28 -30.21 -22.49 -9.79
CA PHE A 28 -28.85 -22.95 -9.54
C PHE A 28 -27.84 -22.39 -10.55
N ARG A 29 -28.23 -22.26 -11.83
CA ARG A 29 -27.35 -21.61 -12.83
C ARG A 29 -27.14 -20.13 -12.53
N ALA A 30 -28.19 -19.41 -12.12
CA ALA A 30 -28.10 -18.01 -11.74
C ALA A 30 -27.21 -17.81 -10.50
N SER A 31 -27.31 -18.66 -9.47
CA SER A 31 -26.43 -18.60 -8.31
C SER A 31 -24.98 -18.88 -8.68
N LYS A 32 -24.71 -19.89 -9.52
CA LYS A 32 -23.38 -20.17 -10.07
C LYS A 32 -22.81 -18.95 -10.80
N HIS A 33 -23.58 -18.35 -11.70
CA HIS A 33 -23.15 -17.16 -12.42
C HIS A 33 -22.91 -15.97 -11.47
N ARG A 34 -23.73 -15.81 -10.43
CA ARG A 34 -23.54 -14.77 -9.40
C ARG A 34 -22.20 -14.95 -8.67
N THR A 35 -21.90 -16.17 -8.22
CA THR A 35 -20.63 -16.47 -7.54
C THR A 35 -19.43 -16.22 -8.44
N ILE A 36 -19.50 -16.63 -9.73
CA ILE A 36 -18.43 -16.36 -10.69
C ILE A 36 -18.19 -14.86 -10.84
N LEU A 37 -19.26 -14.05 -10.98
CA LEU A 37 -19.14 -12.60 -11.08
C LEU A 37 -18.53 -11.96 -9.83
N GLU A 38 -18.84 -12.47 -8.64
CA GLU A 38 -18.22 -11.99 -7.40
C GLU A 38 -16.72 -12.30 -7.34
N ARG A 39 -16.34 -13.50 -7.80
CA ARG A 39 -14.93 -13.91 -7.86
C ARG A 39 -14.13 -13.16 -8.93
N LEU A 40 -14.78 -12.68 -9.99
CA LEU A 40 -14.15 -11.85 -11.01
C LEU A 40 -13.92 -10.40 -10.57
N ARG A 41 -14.70 -9.88 -9.62
CA ARG A 41 -14.63 -8.48 -9.17
C ARG A 41 -13.22 -7.99 -8.77
N PRO A 42 -12.41 -8.72 -7.98
CA PRO A 42 -11.04 -8.29 -7.67
C PRO A 42 -10.12 -8.25 -8.91
N ILE A 43 -10.32 -9.15 -9.87
CA ILE A 43 -9.55 -9.18 -11.12
C ILE A 43 -9.91 -7.96 -11.98
N GLU A 44 -11.20 -7.65 -12.11
CA GLU A 44 -11.67 -6.45 -12.82
C GLU A 44 -11.08 -5.17 -12.23
N GLN A 45 -11.02 -5.06 -10.89
CA GLN A 45 -10.43 -3.90 -10.22
C GLN A 45 -8.92 -3.77 -10.51
N LYS A 46 -8.18 -4.89 -10.52
CA LYS A 46 -6.76 -4.91 -10.88
C LYS A 46 -6.54 -4.51 -12.33
N MET A 47 -7.33 -5.07 -13.26
CA MET A 47 -7.23 -4.73 -14.69
C MET A 47 -7.57 -3.25 -14.94
N LYS A 48 -8.61 -2.73 -14.28
CA LYS A 48 -8.98 -1.31 -14.39
C LYS A 48 -7.83 -0.40 -13.96
N SER A 49 -7.18 -0.67 -12.83
CA SER A 49 -6.01 0.11 -12.38
C SER A 49 -4.87 0.07 -13.40
N GLN A 50 -4.60 -1.08 -14.01
CA GLN A 50 -3.56 -1.20 -15.05
C GLN A 50 -3.94 -0.43 -16.32
N ILE A 51 -5.19 -0.51 -16.76
CA ILE A 51 -5.72 0.25 -17.90
C ILE A 51 -5.60 1.75 -17.62
N ASP A 52 -6.00 2.20 -16.43
CA ASP A 52 -5.92 3.61 -16.04
C ASP A 52 -4.47 4.11 -16.02
N LYS A 53 -3.53 3.31 -15.48
CA LYS A 53 -2.08 3.64 -15.51
C LYS A 53 -1.54 3.74 -16.93
N LEU A 54 -1.88 2.79 -17.80
CA LEU A 54 -1.43 2.79 -19.19
C LEU A 54 -2.06 3.94 -19.99
N SER A 55 -3.34 4.21 -19.77
CA SER A 55 -4.06 5.35 -20.36
C SER A 55 -3.46 6.68 -19.91
N GLN A 56 -3.19 6.86 -18.62
CA GLN A 56 -2.50 8.04 -18.09
C GLN A 56 -1.08 8.16 -18.63
N THR A 57 -0.35 7.05 -18.79
CA THR A 57 1.01 7.08 -19.37
C THR A 57 0.98 7.50 -20.84
N ALA A 58 -0.02 7.04 -21.61
CA ALA A 58 -0.22 7.43 -23.00
C ALA A 58 -0.64 8.91 -23.12
N LEU A 59 -1.56 9.38 -22.28
CA LEU A 59 -1.98 10.79 -22.25
C LEU A 59 -0.87 11.74 -21.78
N ASN A 60 0.00 11.30 -20.86
CA ASN A 60 1.12 12.07 -20.34
C ASN A 60 2.42 11.87 -21.15
N ASN A 61 2.35 11.31 -22.37
CA ASN A 61 3.51 11.08 -23.25
C ASN A 61 4.71 10.41 -22.55
N GLY A 62 4.47 9.43 -21.68
CA GLY A 62 5.56 8.68 -21.03
C GLY A 62 6.32 9.45 -19.94
N ALA A 63 5.87 10.63 -19.53
CA ALA A 63 6.41 11.32 -18.35
C ALA A 63 6.03 10.53 -17.09
N LYS A 64 6.89 9.58 -16.69
CA LYS A 64 6.84 8.96 -15.35
C LYS A 64 6.81 10.11 -14.35
N GLN A 65 5.70 10.30 -13.63
CA GLN A 65 5.67 11.24 -12.52
C GLN A 65 6.69 10.76 -11.49
N THR A 66 7.90 11.30 -11.57
CA THR A 66 8.89 11.13 -10.54
C THR A 66 8.28 11.81 -9.31
N LEU A 67 7.94 11.03 -8.29
CA LEU A 67 7.60 11.55 -6.96
C LEU A 67 8.89 12.17 -6.38
N ARG A 68 9.30 13.32 -6.93
CA ARG A 68 10.34 14.15 -6.35
C ARG A 68 9.69 14.90 -5.20
N ALA A 69 10.32 14.84 -4.03
CA ALA A 69 9.97 15.72 -2.92
C ALA A 69 9.96 17.16 -3.45
N ARG A 70 8.87 17.89 -3.17
CA ARG A 70 8.72 19.31 -3.51
C ARG A 70 8.91 20.12 -2.21
N PRO A 71 10.15 20.39 -1.79
CA PRO A 71 10.43 21.13 -0.57
C PRO A 71 9.86 22.56 -0.58
N GLU A 72 9.57 23.12 -1.77
CA GLU A 72 8.89 24.41 -1.92
C GLU A 72 7.43 24.43 -1.43
N GLN A 73 6.82 23.26 -1.22
CA GLN A 73 5.46 23.13 -0.69
C GLN A 73 5.45 22.84 0.82
N MET A 74 6.61 22.91 1.47
CA MET A 74 6.76 22.71 2.90
C MET A 74 6.67 24.08 3.57
N GLU A 75 5.49 24.42 4.10
CA GLU A 75 5.28 25.63 4.90
C GLU A 75 5.81 25.34 6.32
N PHE A 76 6.85 26.06 6.73
CA PHE A 76 7.36 26.01 8.09
C PHE A 76 6.68 27.15 8.85
N ASP A 77 5.73 26.82 9.74
CA ASP A 77 5.23 27.77 10.73
C ASP A 77 6.36 28.05 11.73
N ASP A 78 6.95 29.24 11.66
CA ASP A 78 7.99 29.74 12.57
C ASP A 78 7.35 30.58 13.70
N ASP A 79 6.23 30.09 14.25
CA ASP A 79 5.53 30.71 15.38
C ASP A 79 5.79 29.89 16.66
N GLU A 80 7.00 30.00 17.18
CA GLU A 80 7.30 29.59 18.56
C GLU A 80 8.07 30.72 19.26
N ALA A 81 7.33 31.80 19.58
CA ALA A 81 7.76 32.87 20.46
C ALA A 81 6.80 32.99 21.66
N GLU A 82 6.80 31.96 22.52
CA GLU A 82 6.41 32.11 23.93
C GLU A 82 7.57 32.78 24.68
N SER A 83 7.33 33.94 25.29
CA SER A 83 7.73 34.27 26.68
C SER A 83 7.77 35.79 26.93
N ASP A 84 6.88 36.20 27.82
CA ASP A 84 6.95 37.28 28.82
C ASP A 84 7.12 38.75 28.40
N GLU A 85 6.05 39.52 28.63
CA GLU A 85 6.02 40.98 28.67
C GLU A 85 6.54 41.45 30.03
N GLU A 86 7.64 42.21 30.08
CA GLU A 86 7.84 43.24 31.11
C GLU A 86 8.87 44.32 30.67
N GLU A 87 8.37 45.56 30.74
CA GLU A 87 8.98 46.90 30.87
C GLU A 87 10.05 47.50 29.92
N GLU A 88 9.67 48.71 29.46
CA GLU A 88 10.39 49.96 29.19
C GLU A 88 11.78 50.00 28.52
N GLY A 89 11.88 50.91 27.55
CA GLY A 89 13.13 51.61 27.24
C GLY A 89 13.53 51.54 25.78
N GLY A 90 13.23 52.60 25.03
CA GLY A 90 13.62 52.73 23.63
C GLY A 90 15.13 52.61 23.42
N ASN A 91 15.53 51.61 22.64
CA ASN A 91 16.62 51.71 21.67
C ASN A 91 16.54 50.50 20.73
N GLN A 92 16.43 50.70 19.42
CA GLN A 92 16.52 49.60 18.46
C GLN A 92 17.87 48.89 18.62
N PRO A 93 17.93 47.60 19.02
CA PRO A 93 19.18 46.88 18.93
C PRO A 93 19.31 46.43 17.47
N LYS A 94 20.32 46.95 16.77
CA LYS A 94 20.76 46.39 15.49
C LYS A 94 20.90 44.88 15.64
N LYS A 95 20.08 44.10 14.92
CA LYS A 95 20.21 42.63 14.83
C LYS A 95 21.65 42.31 14.40
N LYS A 96 22.50 41.92 15.34
CA LYS A 96 23.80 41.33 14.99
C LYS A 96 23.51 39.97 14.37
N GLU A 97 23.99 39.76 13.16
CA GLU A 97 23.95 38.48 12.46
C GLU A 97 24.51 37.40 13.39
N LYS A 98 23.66 36.47 13.83
CA LYS A 98 24.07 35.36 14.70
C LYS A 98 24.94 34.43 13.85
N LYS A 99 26.27 34.52 14.01
CA LYS A 99 27.22 33.63 13.34
C LYS A 99 27.06 32.22 13.92
N TYR A 100 26.72 31.26 13.07
CA TYR A 100 26.55 29.86 13.46
C TYR A 100 27.85 29.30 14.06
N VAL A 101 27.74 28.66 15.22
CA VAL A 101 28.85 27.97 15.90
C VAL A 101 28.55 26.47 15.87
N PRO A 102 29.31 25.67 15.10
CA PRO A 102 29.14 24.23 15.07
C PRO A 102 29.35 23.61 16.46
N PRO A 103 28.54 22.62 16.85
CA PRO A 103 28.67 21.95 18.14
C PRO A 103 30.01 21.22 18.24
N LYS A 104 30.66 21.30 19.41
CA LYS A 104 31.94 20.62 19.67
C LYS A 104 31.67 19.15 19.96
N MET A 105 32.17 18.28 19.08
CA MET A 105 32.10 16.83 19.25
C MET A 105 33.09 16.40 20.34
N VAL A 106 32.60 15.71 21.37
CA VAL A 106 33.42 15.09 22.42
C VAL A 106 33.28 13.58 22.30
N ALA A 107 34.40 12.86 22.39
CA ALA A 107 34.38 11.40 22.32
C ALA A 107 33.70 10.84 23.57
N VAL A 108 32.50 10.27 23.38
CA VAL A 108 31.78 9.49 24.39
C VAL A 108 32.26 8.04 24.27
N ARG A 109 32.57 7.38 25.39
CA ARG A 109 32.88 5.95 25.41
C ARG A 109 31.61 5.17 25.13
N TYR A 110 31.60 4.41 24.04
CA TYR A 110 30.54 3.48 23.69
C TYR A 110 30.79 2.14 24.41
N GLU A 111 29.88 1.72 25.29
CA GLU A 111 29.86 0.38 25.91
C GLU A 111 29.26 -0.69 24.97
N GLU A 112 29.30 -0.47 23.65
CA GLU A 112 28.53 -1.26 22.67
C GLU A 112 29.22 -2.58 22.25
N GLU A 113 30.53 -2.73 22.41
CA GLU A 113 31.26 -3.88 21.83
C GLU A 113 30.87 -5.26 22.41
N GLU A 114 30.44 -5.34 23.68
CA GLU A 114 30.08 -6.62 24.30
C GLU A 114 28.63 -7.03 23.97
N ASN A 115 27.70 -6.07 23.89
CA ASN A 115 26.27 -6.29 23.63
C ASN A 115 25.93 -6.40 22.13
N GLU A 116 26.77 -5.92 21.21
CA GLU A 116 26.51 -5.96 19.77
C GLU A 116 26.40 -7.38 19.20
N LYS A 117 27.21 -8.33 19.70
CA LYS A 117 27.20 -9.71 19.21
C LYS A 117 25.91 -10.42 19.60
N GLU A 118 25.44 -10.20 20.82
CA GLU A 118 24.20 -10.78 21.33
C GLU A 118 22.97 -10.17 20.68
N THR A 119 22.93 -8.84 20.53
CA THR A 119 21.82 -8.13 19.86
C THR A 119 21.71 -8.53 18.40
N LYS A 120 22.83 -8.67 17.67
CA LYS A 120 22.88 -9.12 16.28
C LYS A 120 22.47 -10.59 16.12
N ALA A 121 22.82 -11.44 17.08
CA ALA A 121 22.36 -12.83 17.09
C ALA A 121 20.84 -12.91 17.33
N MET A 122 20.32 -12.12 18.27
CA MET A 122 18.90 -12.03 18.57
C MET A 122 18.09 -11.48 17.38
N GLU A 123 18.61 -10.47 16.67
CA GLU A 123 17.96 -9.91 15.48
C GLU A 123 17.88 -10.95 14.35
N ARG A 124 18.94 -11.72 14.13
CA ARG A 124 18.93 -12.84 13.16
C ARG A 124 17.91 -13.90 13.52
N ALA A 125 17.78 -14.24 14.81
CA ALA A 125 16.77 -15.18 15.28
C ALA A 125 15.34 -14.66 15.05
N LYS A 126 15.09 -13.37 15.34
CA LYS A 126 13.80 -12.70 15.06
C LYS A 126 13.48 -12.71 13.57
N ARG A 127 14.46 -12.40 12.70
CA ARG A 127 14.28 -12.43 11.25
C ARG A 127 13.95 -13.82 10.73
N ARG A 128 14.58 -14.88 11.27
CA ARG A 128 14.24 -16.27 10.93
C ARG A 128 12.85 -16.68 11.40
N ALA A 129 12.42 -16.26 12.59
CA ALA A 129 11.07 -16.52 13.09
C ALA A 129 9.99 -15.80 12.25
N LEU A 130 10.27 -14.57 11.83
CA LEU A 130 9.41 -13.80 10.91
C LEU A 130 9.42 -14.35 9.47
N GLN A 131 10.47 -15.09 9.10
CA GLN A 131 10.55 -15.86 7.86
C GLN A 131 9.97 -17.28 7.99
N SER A 132 9.28 -17.59 9.09
CA SER A 132 8.58 -18.87 9.21
C SER A 132 7.49 -19.02 8.14
N SER A 133 7.29 -20.25 7.69
CA SER A 133 6.36 -20.60 6.61
C SER A 133 4.96 -19.99 6.80
N LEU A 134 4.47 -19.92 8.04
CA LEU A 134 3.16 -19.37 8.36
C LEU A 134 3.07 -17.85 8.12
N VAL A 135 4.09 -17.10 8.51
CA VAL A 135 4.13 -15.63 8.31
C VAL A 135 4.30 -15.30 6.82
N GLN A 136 5.05 -16.12 6.10
CA GLN A 136 5.20 -16.00 4.65
C GLN A 136 3.89 -16.30 3.92
N GLU A 137 3.14 -17.32 4.34
CA GLU A 137 1.82 -17.66 3.78
C GLU A 137 0.79 -16.57 4.07
N LEU A 138 0.71 -16.07 5.30
CA LEU A 138 -0.16 -14.93 5.64
C LEU A 138 0.21 -13.70 4.81
N ARG A 139 1.52 -13.41 4.67
CA ARG A 139 1.98 -12.31 3.82
C ARG A 139 1.55 -12.52 2.36
N GLN A 140 1.65 -13.72 1.81
CA GLN A 140 1.20 -14.02 0.44
C GLN A 140 -0.32 -13.85 0.28
N GLN A 141 -1.13 -14.30 1.25
CA GLN A 141 -2.59 -14.19 1.21
C GLN A 141 -3.07 -12.72 1.20
N TYR A 142 -2.34 -11.82 1.86
CA TYR A 142 -2.68 -10.39 1.93
C TYR A 142 -1.82 -9.50 1.02
N SER A 143 -0.77 -10.04 0.37
CA SER A 143 0.07 -9.28 -0.56
C SER A 143 -0.43 -9.38 -1.99
N ASP A 144 -0.50 -8.23 -2.67
CA ASP A 144 -0.88 -8.14 -4.08
C ASP A 144 0.30 -8.33 -5.05
N ALA A 145 1.46 -8.78 -4.55
CA ALA A 145 2.67 -9.00 -5.34
C ALA A 145 2.61 -10.34 -6.10
N PRO A 146 3.04 -10.41 -7.37
CA PRO A 146 3.05 -11.65 -8.15
C PRO A 146 4.05 -12.68 -7.59
N GLU A 147 3.72 -13.96 -7.71
CA GLU A 147 4.61 -15.06 -7.31
C GLU A 147 5.69 -15.35 -8.36
N GLU A 148 6.93 -15.53 -7.90
CA GLU A 148 8.06 -15.89 -8.74
C GLU A 148 8.16 -17.42 -8.90
N PHE A 149 7.78 -17.94 -10.07
CA PHE A 149 8.04 -19.33 -10.43
C PHE A 149 9.42 -19.46 -11.09
N ARG A 150 10.34 -20.19 -10.44
CA ARG A 150 11.59 -20.60 -11.08
C ARG A 150 11.31 -21.87 -11.89
N VAL A 151 11.35 -21.76 -13.21
CA VAL A 151 11.32 -22.93 -14.09
C VAL A 151 12.66 -23.64 -13.94
N SER A 152 12.70 -24.77 -13.23
CA SER A 152 13.87 -25.65 -13.25
C SER A 152 13.96 -26.23 -14.65
N SER A 153 14.98 -25.84 -15.40
CA SER A 153 15.25 -26.38 -16.73
C SER A 153 15.89 -27.77 -16.61
N ASP A 154 15.16 -28.71 -16.02
CA ASP A 154 15.52 -30.12 -15.98
C ASP A 154 14.65 -30.89 -16.98
N TYR A 155 14.74 -30.51 -18.25
CA TYR A 155 14.28 -31.34 -19.36
C TYR A 155 15.51 -31.87 -20.08
N ASN A 156 16.03 -33.00 -19.59
CA ASN A 156 16.92 -33.87 -20.35
C ASN A 156 16.05 -34.85 -21.14
N TYR A 157 16.05 -34.70 -22.47
CA TYR A 157 15.74 -35.75 -23.45
C TYR A 157 16.73 -35.62 -24.61
#